data_AF-A0A1I8JTK4-F1
#
_entry.id   AF-A0A1I8JTK4-F1
#
_cell.length_a   1.000
_cell.length_b   1.000
_cell.length_c   1.000
_cell.angle_alpha   90.00
_cell.angle_beta   90.00
_cell.angle_gamma   90.00
#
_symmetry.space_group_name_H-M   'P 1'
#
loop_
_entity.id
_entity.type
_entity.pdbx_description
1 polymer ?
#
loop_
_entity_poly.entity_id
_entity_poly.type
_entity_poly.pdbx_seq_one_letter_code
_entity_poly.pdbx_strand_id
1 'polypeptide(L)'
;MRGMFVTILVPLALATVLEAKVLATRDPRCPRVDDPERTVHLTHPTDCNRFLVCSSGMAYEMRCPDGLEYDVEQSSCDYDYLVRCSTEGRIPMKQANYGFEMPLEQLALNRPSWNDQQEEPRVDSPPQPVPQYKPAVSVVDARCPRTDDPMKPIHLPRTGNCGKFMKCFGGRAYEMDCPAGLEFDAKNGRCEYPALARCSRL
;
A
#
# COMPACT_ATOMS: atom_id res chain seq x y z
N MET A 1 45.59 48.72 47.09
CA MET A 1 44.53 47.68 47.08
C MET A 1 44.05 47.53 45.64
N ARG A 2 44.41 46.43 44.95
CA ARG A 2 44.03 46.19 43.55
C ARG A 2 42.67 45.48 43.53
N GLY A 3 41.63 46.15 43.04
CA GLY A 3 40.30 45.57 42.85
C GLY A 3 40.29 44.65 41.61
N MET A 4 39.92 43.38 41.80
CA MET A 4 39.67 42.44 40.71
C MET A 4 38.30 42.74 40.11
N PHE A 5 38.28 43.21 38.86
CA PHE A 5 37.06 43.23 38.04
C PHE A 5 36.83 41.81 37.48
N VAL A 6 35.79 41.14 37.98
CA VAL A 6 35.35 39.84 37.44
C VAL A 6 34.47 40.12 36.22
N THR A 7 35.03 39.97 35.03
CA THR A 7 34.28 40.04 33.77
C THR A 7 33.52 38.73 33.56
N ILE A 8 32.20 38.75 33.78
CA ILE A 8 31.33 37.60 33.50
C ILE A 8 31.10 37.53 31.98
N LEU A 9 31.80 36.61 31.32
CA LEU A 9 31.57 36.29 29.92
C LEU A 9 30.31 35.42 29.83
N VAL A 10 29.17 36.02 29.49
CA VAL A 10 27.96 35.28 29.10
C VAL A 10 28.19 34.73 27.69
N PRO A 11 28.24 33.40 27.48
CA PRO A 11 28.37 32.87 26.13
C PRO A 11 27.03 33.13 25.43
N LEU A 12 27.05 34.03 24.44
CA LEU A 12 25.98 34.17 23.45
C LEU A 12 25.91 32.84 22.69
N ALA A 13 25.13 31.90 23.19
CA ALA A 13 24.72 30.73 22.44
C ALA A 13 23.92 31.24 21.24
N LEU A 14 24.58 31.30 20.07
CA LEU A 14 23.96 31.48 18.78
C LEU A 14 23.01 30.30 18.58
N ALA A 15 21.74 30.49 18.96
CA ALA A 15 20.68 29.60 18.54
C ALA A 15 20.62 29.66 17.01
N THR A 16 21.14 28.65 16.34
CA THR A 16 20.89 28.46 14.91
C THR A 16 19.42 28.15 14.77
N VAL A 17 18.63 29.14 14.37
CA VAL A 17 17.24 28.94 13.97
C VAL A 17 17.29 27.94 12.81
N LEU A 18 16.84 26.70 13.03
CA LEU A 18 16.54 25.79 11.92
C LEU A 18 15.40 26.43 11.14
N GLU A 19 15.71 27.14 10.06
CA GLU A 19 14.70 27.53 9.09
C GLU A 19 14.17 26.26 8.41
N ALA A 20 13.02 25.77 8.88
CA ALA A 20 12.24 24.80 8.16
C ALA A 20 11.72 25.47 6.88
N LYS A 21 12.44 25.31 5.76
CA LYS A 21 11.98 25.76 4.45
C LYS A 21 10.72 24.98 4.07
N VAL A 22 9.57 25.64 4.11
CA VAL A 22 8.33 25.10 3.56
C VAL A 22 8.54 24.95 2.05
N LEU A 23 8.50 23.71 1.54
CA LEU A 23 8.58 23.39 0.12
C LEU A 23 7.26 23.79 -0.55
N ALA A 24 7.12 25.09 -0.82
CA ALA A 24 5.99 25.66 -1.57
C ALA A 24 6.46 26.00 -2.99
N THR A 25 5.86 25.37 -4.00
CA THR A 25 6.16 25.63 -5.42
C THR A 25 4.92 26.09 -6.16
N ARG A 26 5.08 26.87 -7.23
CA ARG A 26 3.95 27.18 -8.12
C ARG A 26 3.63 25.93 -8.94
N ASP A 27 2.40 25.43 -8.81
CA ASP A 27 1.92 24.29 -9.59
C ASP A 27 0.74 24.73 -10.46
N PRO A 28 0.78 24.53 -11.80
CA PRO A 28 -0.30 24.93 -12.69
C PRO A 28 -1.63 24.19 -12.43
N ARG A 29 -1.60 23.07 -11.71
CA ARG A 29 -2.80 22.32 -11.30
C ARG A 29 -3.49 22.95 -10.09
N CYS A 30 -2.83 23.86 -9.37
CA CYS A 30 -3.44 24.59 -8.27
C CYS A 30 -4.24 25.80 -8.79
N PRO A 31 -5.47 26.02 -8.30
CA PRO A 31 -6.23 27.21 -8.64
C PRO A 31 -5.54 28.46 -8.08
N ARG A 32 -5.58 29.57 -8.84
CA ARG A 32 -5.01 30.85 -8.39
C ARG A 32 -5.84 31.53 -7.30
N VAL A 33 -7.15 31.27 -7.29
CA VAL A 33 -8.10 31.79 -6.31
C VAL A 33 -8.65 30.59 -5.55
N ASP A 34 -8.54 30.64 -4.23
CA ASP A 34 -8.98 29.56 -3.35
C ASP A 34 -10.50 29.59 -3.19
N ASP A 35 -11.11 28.39 -3.13
CA ASP A 35 -12.50 28.20 -2.79
C ASP A 35 -12.62 28.10 -1.24
N PRO A 36 -13.38 28.98 -0.57
CA PRO A 36 -13.50 28.96 0.89
C PRO A 36 -14.18 27.69 1.43
N GLU A 37 -14.94 26.95 0.61
CA GLU A 37 -15.64 25.74 1.03
C GLU A 37 -14.87 24.45 0.69
N ARG A 38 -13.80 24.55 -0.13
CA ARG A 38 -13.08 23.39 -0.64
C ARG A 38 -11.59 23.64 -0.81
N THR A 39 -10.78 22.91 -0.07
CA THR A 39 -9.34 22.84 -0.31
C THR A 39 -9.04 21.88 -1.46
N VAL A 40 -8.15 22.27 -2.37
CA VAL A 40 -7.71 21.40 -3.46
C VAL A 40 -6.47 20.65 -3.02
N HIS A 41 -6.55 19.32 -3.04
CA HIS A 41 -5.41 18.44 -2.82
C HIS A 41 -5.07 17.67 -4.10
N LEU A 42 -3.79 17.46 -4.35
CA LEU A 42 -3.28 16.78 -5.53
C LEU A 42 -2.31 15.67 -5.12
N THR A 43 -2.22 14.63 -5.95
CA THR A 43 -1.17 13.62 -5.79
C THR A 43 0.20 14.22 -6.09
N HIS A 44 1.20 13.80 -5.32
CA HIS A 44 2.58 14.14 -5.60
C HIS A 44 3.07 13.37 -6.85
N PRO A 45 3.81 14.02 -7.76
CA PRO A 45 4.14 13.43 -9.07
C PRO A 45 5.14 12.26 -9.00
N THR A 46 5.89 12.11 -7.91
CA THR A 46 6.98 11.11 -7.82
C THR A 46 7.03 10.32 -6.51
N ASP A 47 6.17 10.62 -5.54
CA ASP A 47 6.26 10.04 -4.19
C ASP A 47 4.86 9.87 -3.61
N CYS A 48 4.39 8.63 -3.52
CA CYS A 48 3.03 8.33 -3.08
C CYS A 48 2.80 8.57 -1.59
N ASN A 49 3.85 8.64 -0.78
CA ASN A 49 3.75 9.04 0.63
C ASN A 49 3.60 10.56 0.78
N ARG A 50 3.71 11.33 -0.30
CA ARG A 50 3.55 12.78 -0.30
C ARG A 50 2.35 13.22 -1.12
N PHE A 51 1.84 14.40 -0.79
CA PHE A 51 0.75 15.04 -1.50
C PHE A 51 0.92 16.55 -1.48
N LEU A 52 0.15 17.23 -2.32
CA LEU A 52 0.21 18.68 -2.44
C LEU A 52 -1.12 19.28 -1.99
N VAL A 53 -1.05 20.25 -1.09
CA VAL A 53 -2.19 21.08 -0.69
C VAL A 53 -2.06 22.41 -1.42
N CYS A 54 -3.09 22.81 -2.15
CA CYS A 54 -3.08 24.07 -2.89
C CYS A 54 -3.56 25.24 -2.02
N SER A 55 -2.87 26.37 -2.12
CA SER A 55 -3.40 27.67 -1.72
C SER A 55 -2.82 28.79 -2.59
N SER A 56 -3.70 29.63 -3.13
CA SER A 56 -3.36 30.83 -3.91
C SER A 56 -2.39 30.56 -5.08
N GLY A 57 -2.60 29.45 -5.79
CA GLY A 57 -1.77 28.99 -6.90
C GLY A 57 -0.43 28.35 -6.49
N MET A 58 -0.19 28.17 -5.20
CA MET A 58 0.98 27.50 -4.64
C MET A 58 0.61 26.10 -4.17
N ALA A 59 1.44 25.11 -4.51
CA ALA A 59 1.38 23.76 -3.99
C ALA A 59 2.33 23.62 -2.80
N TYR A 60 1.78 23.26 -1.65
CA TYR A 60 2.49 22.97 -0.43
C TYR A 60 2.62 21.47 -0.26
N GLU A 61 3.84 20.99 -0.18
CA GLU A 61 4.11 19.57 -0.02
C GLU A 61 3.85 19.11 1.41
N MET A 62 3.02 18.09 1.54
CA MET A 62 2.67 17.42 2.78
C MET A 62 3.07 15.95 2.71
N ARG A 63 3.30 15.34 3.88
CA ARG A 63 3.71 13.95 3.99
C ARG A 63 2.69 13.17 4.81
N CYS A 64 2.34 11.98 4.34
CA CYS A 64 1.55 11.02 5.09
C CYS A 64 2.37 10.40 6.23
N PRO A 65 1.71 9.87 7.29
CA PRO A 65 2.39 9.03 8.26
C PRO A 65 3.17 7.90 7.59
N ASP A 66 4.24 7.44 8.25
CA ASP A 66 5.10 6.41 7.70
C ASP A 66 4.31 5.14 7.34
N GLY A 67 4.53 4.63 6.13
CA GLY A 67 3.85 3.44 5.61
C GLY A 67 2.48 3.69 4.98
N LEU A 68 2.00 4.93 4.92
CA LEU A 68 0.75 5.29 4.24
C LEU A 68 1.02 6.06 2.94
N GLU A 69 0.10 5.95 1.99
CA GLU A 69 0.09 6.69 0.73
C GLU A 69 -1.12 7.64 0.66
N TYR A 70 -1.02 8.71 -0.12
CA TYR A 70 -2.09 9.69 -0.22
C TYR A 70 -3.18 9.30 -1.23
N ASP A 71 -4.41 9.17 -0.76
CA ASP A 71 -5.60 8.98 -1.58
C ASP A 71 -6.25 10.32 -1.93
N VAL A 72 -6.17 10.69 -3.22
CA VAL A 72 -6.77 11.92 -3.72
C VAL A 72 -8.30 11.90 -3.74
N GLU A 73 -8.93 10.74 -3.85
CA GLU A 73 -10.40 10.66 -3.88
C GLU A 73 -10.99 10.82 -2.47
N GLN A 74 -10.33 10.26 -1.45
CA GLN A 74 -10.74 10.41 -0.05
C GLN A 74 -10.13 11.62 0.64
N SER A 75 -9.16 12.28 -0.02
CA SER A 75 -8.39 13.38 0.55
C SER A 75 -7.68 13.02 1.85
N SER A 76 -7.23 11.77 1.99
CA SER A 76 -6.65 11.21 3.21
C SER A 76 -5.51 10.24 2.91
N CYS A 77 -4.64 10.01 3.90
CA CYS A 77 -3.62 8.98 3.83
C CYS A 77 -4.24 7.62 4.16
N ASP A 78 -4.02 6.63 3.31
CA ASP A 78 -4.49 5.26 3.50
C ASP A 78 -3.37 4.27 3.14
N TYR A 79 -3.59 2.98 3.37
CA TYR A 79 -2.60 1.96 3.06
C TYR A 79 -2.31 1.91 1.56
N ASP A 80 -1.05 1.64 1.22
CA ASP A 80 -0.58 1.52 -0.15
C ASP A 80 -1.49 0.62 -0.99
N TYR A 81 -2.04 -0.46 -0.44
CA TYR A 81 -2.89 -1.36 -1.18
C TYR A 81 -4.26 -0.75 -1.59
N LEU A 82 -4.78 0.24 -0.87
CA LEU A 82 -6.08 0.88 -1.16
C LEU A 82 -5.97 2.12 -2.06
N VAL A 83 -4.79 2.75 -2.05
CA VAL A 83 -4.57 4.04 -2.70
C VAL A 83 -4.31 3.89 -4.20
N ARG A 84 -4.79 4.85 -5.00
CA ARG A 84 -4.54 4.94 -6.45
C ARG A 84 -3.58 6.08 -6.79
N CYS A 85 -2.34 5.98 -6.32
CA CYS A 85 -1.30 6.96 -6.62
C CYS A 85 -0.83 6.80 -8.09
N SER A 86 -1.18 7.76 -8.94
CA SER A 86 -0.75 7.79 -10.35
C SER A 86 0.72 8.17 -10.47
N THR A 87 1.55 7.20 -10.84
CA THR A 87 2.38 7.24 -12.06
C THR A 87 2.45 5.82 -12.59
N GLU A 88 2.39 5.66 -13.92
CA GLU A 88 2.43 4.41 -14.68
C GLU A 88 2.95 3.18 -13.92
N GLY A 89 2.03 2.30 -13.53
CA GLY A 89 2.32 0.93 -13.08
C GLY A 89 3.28 0.83 -11.89
N ARG A 90 2.74 0.64 -10.69
CA ARG A 90 3.57 0.30 -9.52
C ARG A 90 4.56 -0.80 -9.85
N ILE A 91 5.81 -0.47 -9.59
CA ILE A 91 6.98 -1.35 -9.50
C ILE A 91 6.57 -2.57 -8.66
N PRO A 92 6.91 -3.81 -9.06
CA PRO A 92 6.61 -4.99 -8.27
C PRO A 92 7.15 -4.83 -6.86
N MET A 93 6.36 -5.24 -5.86
CA MET A 93 6.76 -5.36 -4.45
C MET A 93 8.20 -5.86 -4.38
N LYS A 94 9.15 -4.95 -4.14
CA LYS A 94 10.48 -5.34 -3.72
C LYS A 94 10.35 -5.69 -2.26
N GLN A 95 9.99 -6.95 -2.01
CA GLN A 95 10.08 -7.69 -0.74
C GLN A 95 10.12 -6.77 0.49
N ALA A 96 8.95 -6.49 1.06
CA ALA A 96 8.90 -6.05 2.45
C ALA A 96 9.41 -7.19 3.33
N ASN A 97 10.73 -7.26 3.51
CA ASN A 97 11.36 -8.00 4.59
C ASN A 97 11.06 -7.25 5.90
N TYR A 98 9.84 -7.35 6.40
CA TYR A 98 9.56 -7.13 7.81
C TYR A 98 9.53 -8.51 8.48
N GLY A 99 10.72 -9.11 8.59
CA GLY A 99 10.94 -10.22 9.50
C GLY A 99 10.93 -9.66 10.92
N PHE A 100 9.83 -9.84 11.63
CA PHE A 100 9.79 -9.63 13.07
C PHE A 100 10.41 -10.88 13.71
N GLU A 101 11.73 -10.90 13.83
CA GLU A 101 12.44 -11.93 14.60
C GLU A 101 12.12 -11.73 16.08
N MET A 102 11.12 -12.45 16.59
CA MET A 102 10.89 -12.58 18.03
C MET A 102 11.85 -13.62 18.60
N PRO A 103 12.69 -13.28 19.60
CA PRO A 103 13.56 -14.22 20.27
C PRO A 103 12.78 -15.41 20.86
N LEU A 104 13.30 -16.62 20.62
CA LEU A 104 12.72 -17.90 21.06
C LEU A 104 12.45 -17.96 22.58
N GLU A 105 13.22 -17.21 23.38
CA GLU A 105 13.06 -17.15 24.83
C GLU A 105 11.74 -16.52 25.27
N GLN A 106 11.16 -15.60 24.48
CA GLN A 106 9.91 -14.92 24.84
C GLN A 106 8.66 -15.78 24.58
N LEU A 107 8.74 -16.84 23.75
CA LEU A 107 7.64 -17.78 23.55
C LEU A 107 7.51 -18.80 24.69
N ALA A 108 8.57 -19.04 25.46
CA ALA A 108 8.59 -20.06 26.51
C ALA A 108 7.87 -19.61 27.80
N LEU A 109 7.76 -18.30 28.06
CA LEU A 109 7.16 -17.78 29.29
C LEU A 109 5.63 -17.72 29.27
N ASN A 110 5.02 -17.82 28.09
CA ASN A 110 3.56 -17.74 27.93
C ASN A 110 2.89 -19.09 27.70
N ARG A 111 3.60 -20.23 27.86
CA ARG A 111 2.98 -21.56 27.74
C ARG A 111 2.23 -21.90 29.04
N PRO A 112 0.89 -22.04 29.03
CA PRO A 112 0.15 -22.47 30.20
C PRO A 112 0.43 -23.94 30.51
N SER A 113 0.60 -24.27 31.80
CA SER A 113 0.86 -25.64 32.29
C SER A 113 -0.27 -26.66 32.05
N TRP A 114 -1.40 -26.24 31.48
CA TRP A 114 -2.56 -27.13 31.24
C TRP A 114 -2.41 -28.04 30.00
N ASN A 115 -1.31 -27.92 29.24
CA ASN A 115 -1.12 -28.65 27.99
C ASN A 115 -0.35 -29.97 28.11
N ASP A 116 0.03 -30.40 29.32
CA ASP A 116 0.85 -31.60 29.53
C ASP A 116 0.06 -32.91 29.68
N GLN A 117 -1.26 -32.92 29.43
CA GLN A 117 -2.10 -34.12 29.60
C GLN A 117 -2.81 -34.64 28.34
N GLN A 118 -2.29 -34.35 27.14
CA GLN A 118 -2.72 -35.09 25.94
C GLN A 118 -1.53 -35.81 25.34
N GLU A 119 -1.53 -37.13 25.47
CA GLU A 119 -0.57 -38.04 24.84
C GLU A 119 -0.58 -37.78 23.32
N GLU A 120 0.56 -37.38 22.75
CA GLU A 120 0.70 -37.07 21.34
C GLU A 120 0.31 -38.29 20.48
N PRO A 121 -0.64 -38.17 19.54
CA PRO A 121 -0.82 -39.19 18.52
C PRO A 121 0.48 -39.27 17.72
N ARG A 122 1.07 -40.47 17.58
CA ARG A 122 2.26 -40.67 16.75
C ARG A 122 1.96 -40.20 15.32
N VAL A 123 2.50 -39.03 14.96
CA VAL A 123 2.45 -38.49 13.59
C VAL A 123 3.45 -39.28 12.76
N ASP A 124 3.07 -40.48 12.35
CA ASP A 124 3.78 -41.25 11.31
C ASP A 124 3.35 -40.81 9.89
N SER A 125 2.72 -39.63 9.77
CA SER A 125 2.44 -39.03 8.47
C SER A 125 3.70 -38.31 7.97
N PRO A 126 4.16 -38.58 6.73
CA PRO A 126 5.23 -37.80 6.11
C PRO A 126 4.89 -36.30 6.21
N PRO A 127 5.88 -35.43 6.49
CA PRO A 127 5.65 -34.00 6.53
C PRO A 127 5.02 -33.58 5.21
N GLN A 128 3.76 -33.15 5.26
CA GLN A 128 3.15 -32.56 4.08
C GLN A 128 3.99 -31.33 3.71
N PRO A 129 4.32 -31.13 2.43
CA PRO A 129 4.99 -29.91 2.02
C PRO A 129 4.14 -28.73 2.49
N VAL A 130 4.71 -27.89 3.34
CA VAL A 130 4.10 -26.62 3.73
C VAL A 130 3.65 -25.92 2.44
N PRO A 131 2.36 -25.56 2.29
CA PRO A 131 1.92 -24.83 1.11
C PRO A 131 2.75 -23.55 1.05
N GLN A 132 3.67 -23.49 0.10
CA GLN A 132 4.56 -22.34 -0.07
C GLN A 132 3.66 -21.21 -0.57
N TYR A 133 3.16 -20.38 0.34
CA TYR A 133 2.26 -19.28 0.03
C TYR A 133 3.00 -18.29 -0.86
N LYS A 134 2.80 -18.41 -2.17
CA LYS A 134 3.22 -17.40 -3.13
C LYS A 134 2.25 -16.23 -2.99
N PRO A 135 2.72 -15.00 -2.71
CA PRO A 135 1.84 -13.86 -2.63
C PRO A 135 1.08 -13.71 -3.95
N ALA A 136 -0.24 -13.55 -3.86
CA ALA A 136 -1.08 -13.34 -5.03
C ALA A 136 -0.68 -12.02 -5.72
N VAL A 137 -0.42 -12.06 -7.01
CA VAL A 137 -0.08 -10.86 -7.79
C VAL A 137 -1.32 -9.96 -7.81
N SER A 138 -1.22 -8.75 -7.27
CA SER A 138 -2.31 -7.75 -7.29
C SER A 138 -1.86 -6.43 -7.89
N VAL A 139 -2.73 -5.83 -8.70
CA VAL A 139 -2.49 -4.52 -9.32
C VAL A 139 -3.69 -3.60 -9.06
N VAL A 140 -3.44 -2.32 -8.87
CA VAL A 140 -4.52 -1.32 -8.85
C VAL A 140 -5.11 -1.24 -10.25
N ASP A 141 -6.42 -1.44 -10.39
CA ASP A 141 -7.10 -1.45 -11.69
C ASP A 141 -8.34 -0.55 -11.64
N ALA A 142 -8.46 0.37 -12.59
CA ALA A 142 -9.58 1.31 -12.64
C ALA A 142 -10.95 0.65 -12.79
N ARG A 143 -10.97 -0.57 -13.31
CA ARG A 143 -12.18 -1.35 -13.54
C ARG A 143 -12.66 -2.03 -12.26
N CYS A 144 -11.84 -2.04 -11.19
CA CYS A 144 -12.23 -2.56 -9.89
C CYS A 144 -12.88 -1.47 -9.02
N PRO A 145 -14.02 -1.76 -8.37
CA PRO A 145 -14.64 -0.83 -7.44
C PRO A 145 -13.83 -0.75 -6.15
N ARG A 146 -13.82 0.43 -5.52
CA ARG A 146 -13.18 0.62 -4.20
C ARG A 146 -13.91 -0.08 -3.08
N THR A 147 -15.25 -0.13 -3.17
CA THR A 147 -16.10 -0.85 -2.22
C THR A 147 -16.71 -2.05 -2.92
N ASP A 148 -16.39 -3.25 -2.44
CA ASP A 148 -16.89 -4.48 -3.04
C ASP A 148 -18.35 -4.72 -2.66
N ASP A 149 -19.14 -5.13 -3.65
CA ASP A 149 -20.45 -5.71 -3.43
C ASP A 149 -20.29 -7.24 -3.32
N PRO A 150 -20.52 -7.85 -2.14
CA PRO A 150 -20.37 -9.29 -1.95
C PRO A 150 -21.34 -10.12 -2.81
N MET A 151 -22.44 -9.53 -3.29
CA MET A 151 -23.39 -10.20 -4.19
C MET A 151 -23.03 -10.02 -5.66
N LYS A 152 -22.10 -9.12 -5.99
CA LYS A 152 -21.71 -8.81 -7.37
C LYS A 152 -20.18 -8.71 -7.51
N PRO A 153 -19.46 -9.82 -7.38
CA PRO A 153 -18.01 -9.83 -7.58
C PRO A 153 -17.65 -9.49 -9.02
N ILE A 154 -16.60 -8.68 -9.19
CA ILE A 154 -16.11 -8.27 -10.51
C ILE A 154 -14.89 -9.11 -10.86
N HIS A 155 -14.94 -9.77 -12.02
CA HIS A 155 -13.83 -10.51 -12.61
C HIS A 155 -13.43 -9.87 -13.95
N LEU A 156 -12.13 -9.67 -14.15
CA LEU A 156 -11.55 -9.03 -15.31
C LEU A 156 -10.64 -10.00 -16.06
N PRO A 157 -10.50 -9.89 -17.39
CA PRO A 157 -9.55 -10.70 -18.14
C PRO A 157 -8.11 -10.32 -17.80
N ARG A 158 -7.23 -11.33 -17.73
CA ARG A 158 -5.78 -11.12 -17.64
C ARG A 158 -5.17 -11.05 -19.05
N THR A 159 -4.62 -9.89 -19.40
CA THR A 159 -3.93 -9.71 -20.68
C THR A 159 -2.74 -10.66 -20.82
N GLY A 160 -2.64 -11.33 -21.96
CA GLY A 160 -1.52 -12.22 -22.30
C GLY A 160 -1.54 -13.59 -21.61
N ASN A 161 -2.53 -13.89 -20.75
CA ASN A 161 -2.67 -15.21 -20.15
C ASN A 161 -4.14 -15.58 -19.96
N CYS A 162 -4.68 -16.37 -20.90
CA CYS A 162 -6.08 -16.80 -20.88
C CYS A 162 -6.40 -17.81 -19.78
N GLY A 163 -5.40 -18.54 -19.26
CA GLY A 163 -5.57 -19.46 -18.12
C GLY A 163 -5.67 -18.75 -16.78
N LYS A 164 -5.71 -17.41 -16.78
CA LYS A 164 -5.79 -16.56 -15.59
C LYS A 164 -6.86 -15.49 -15.76
N PHE A 165 -7.38 -15.03 -14.64
CA PHE A 165 -8.27 -13.87 -14.57
C PHE A 165 -7.90 -13.01 -13.38
N MET A 166 -8.51 -11.83 -13.27
CA MET A 166 -8.31 -10.97 -12.12
C MET A 166 -9.61 -10.84 -11.35
N LYS A 167 -9.59 -11.05 -10.03
CA LYS A 167 -10.71 -10.81 -9.13
C LYS A 167 -10.54 -9.47 -8.43
N CYS A 168 -11.55 -8.63 -8.50
CA CYS A 168 -11.53 -7.35 -7.81
C CYS A 168 -11.77 -7.50 -6.31
N PHE A 169 -10.99 -6.77 -5.53
CA PHE A 169 -11.21 -6.53 -4.10
C PHE A 169 -10.59 -5.18 -3.73
N GLY A 170 -11.37 -4.28 -3.12
CA GLY A 170 -10.89 -3.00 -2.60
C GLY A 170 -10.17 -2.12 -3.61
N GLY A 171 -10.65 -2.05 -4.87
CA GLY A 171 -10.02 -1.27 -5.94
C GLY A 171 -8.80 -1.92 -6.60
N ARG A 172 -8.44 -3.15 -6.19
CA ARG A 172 -7.33 -3.93 -6.77
C ARG A 172 -7.83 -5.17 -7.48
N ALA A 173 -7.13 -5.54 -8.55
CA ALA A 173 -7.35 -6.75 -9.29
C ALA A 173 -6.29 -7.81 -8.87
N TYR A 174 -6.74 -8.89 -8.25
CA TYR A 174 -5.91 -10.01 -7.81
C TYR A 174 -5.92 -11.11 -8.86
N GLU A 175 -4.73 -11.52 -9.31
CA GLU A 175 -4.57 -12.59 -10.28
C GLU A 175 -4.97 -13.94 -9.69
N MET A 176 -5.86 -14.64 -10.39
CA MET A 176 -6.36 -15.96 -10.06
C MET A 176 -6.12 -16.90 -11.23
N ASP A 177 -5.77 -18.15 -10.92
CA ASP A 177 -5.67 -19.21 -11.92
C ASP A 177 -7.07 -19.76 -12.25
N CYS A 178 -7.33 -19.98 -13.53
CA CYS A 178 -8.40 -20.87 -13.92
C CYS A 178 -8.02 -22.32 -13.61
N PRO A 179 -9.00 -23.21 -13.37
CA PRO A 179 -8.75 -24.65 -13.33
C PRO A 179 -7.99 -25.10 -14.58
N ALA A 180 -7.17 -26.14 -14.43
CA ALA A 180 -6.29 -26.62 -15.49
C ALA A 180 -7.06 -26.89 -16.80
N GLY A 181 -6.60 -26.28 -17.89
CA GLY A 181 -7.19 -26.44 -19.22
C GLY A 181 -8.39 -25.53 -19.53
N LEU A 182 -8.80 -24.66 -18.59
CA LEU A 182 -9.85 -23.67 -18.83
C LEU A 182 -9.27 -22.29 -19.14
N GLU A 183 -10.03 -21.50 -19.88
CA GLU A 183 -9.74 -20.10 -20.19
C GLU A 183 -10.80 -19.18 -19.60
N PHE A 184 -10.40 -17.97 -19.21
CA PHE A 184 -11.35 -16.99 -18.70
C PHE A 184 -12.24 -16.43 -19.82
N ASP A 185 -13.54 -16.64 -19.69
CA ASP A 185 -14.56 -16.02 -20.53
C ASP A 185 -14.98 -14.69 -19.91
N ALA A 186 -14.48 -13.58 -20.46
CA ALA A 186 -14.79 -12.24 -20.00
C ALA A 186 -16.27 -11.85 -20.17
N LYS A 187 -17.03 -12.54 -21.04
CA LYS A 187 -18.46 -12.25 -21.23
C LYS A 187 -19.30 -12.83 -20.09
N ASN A 188 -18.95 -14.04 -19.64
CA ASN A 188 -19.67 -14.75 -18.59
C ASN A 188 -19.01 -14.61 -17.20
N GLY A 189 -17.84 -13.98 -17.13
CA GLY A 189 -17.13 -13.70 -15.87
C GLY A 189 -16.62 -14.96 -15.17
N ARG A 190 -16.36 -16.04 -15.91
CA ARG A 190 -15.97 -17.35 -15.36
C ARG A 190 -14.97 -18.08 -16.26
N CYS A 191 -14.25 -19.03 -15.67
CA CYS A 191 -13.42 -19.95 -16.44
C CYS A 191 -14.30 -20.94 -17.20
N GLU A 192 -14.00 -21.15 -18.47
CA GLU A 192 -14.79 -21.92 -19.42
C GLU A 192 -13.84 -22.64 -20.40
N TYR A 193 -14.34 -23.65 -21.12
CA TYR A 193 -13.53 -24.33 -22.12
C TYR A 193 -13.04 -23.36 -23.23
N PRO A 194 -11.79 -23.50 -23.71
CA PRO A 194 -11.21 -22.61 -24.75
C PRO A 194 -12.08 -22.43 -25.98
N ALA A 195 -12.81 -23.48 -26.38
CA ALA A 195 -13.70 -23.45 -27.52
C ALA A 195 -14.81 -22.39 -27.39
N LEU A 196 -15.28 -22.14 -26.17
CA LEU A 196 -16.37 -21.23 -25.82
C LEU A 196 -15.84 -19.88 -25.31
N ALA A 197 -14.81 -19.90 -24.45
CA ALA A 197 -14.18 -18.70 -23.92
C ALA A 197 -13.55 -17.82 -25.01
N ARG A 198 -12.95 -18.47 -26.02
CA ARG A 198 -12.34 -17.83 -27.20
C ARG A 198 -11.31 -16.75 -26.85
N CYS A 199 -10.67 -16.82 -25.69
CA CYS A 199 -9.67 -15.84 -25.27
C CYS A 199 -8.40 -15.98 -26.12
N SER A 200 -7.93 -17.21 -26.34
CA SER A 200 -6.71 -17.52 -27.12
C SER A 200 -6.89 -17.40 -28.64
N ARG A 201 -8.10 -17.08 -29.12
CA ARG A 201 -8.43 -16.97 -30.56
C ARG A 201 -8.55 -15.51 -31.04
N LEU A 202 -8.15 -14.55 -30.21
CA LEU A 202 -8.12 -13.11 -30.51
C LEU A 202 -6.68 -12.67 -30.76
#